data_AF-A0A8T1V7W5-F1
#
_entry.id   AF-A0A8T1V7W5-F1
#
_cell.length_a   1.000
_cell.length_b   1.000
_cell.length_c   1.000
_cell.angle_alpha   90.00
_cell.angle_beta   90.00
_cell.angle_gamma   90.00
#
_symmetry.space_group_name_H-M   'P 1'
#
loop_
_entity.id
_entity.type
_entity.pdbx_description
1 polymer ?
#
loop_
_entity_poly.entity_id
_entity_poly.type
_entity_poly.pdbx_seq_one_letter_code
_entity_poly.pdbx_strand_id
1 'polypeptide(L)'
;MLLPTLALAAFAPEQARAGSADQMDFAACPIRHSPEYYCCEYSESTKVLYTKYNRPSGGDYESYYVDGWNKQRQVNFPYVMYHPKTPKFYYDDPSTVCRVHAVANTETGELTEELQCADTNSSLAAASQDSTVFWTYGTNVRNNNATFPVGANCYSLMLRDGSVDNDLKDA
;
A
#
# COMPACT_ATOMS: atom_id res chain seq x y z
N MET A 1 -36.20 -19.77 66.79
CA MET A 1 -35.34 -20.39 65.75
C MET A 1 -34.87 -19.29 64.83
N LEU A 2 -33.60 -18.88 64.93
CA LEU A 2 -32.91 -18.06 63.93
C LEU A 2 -32.07 -19.01 63.07
N LEU A 3 -32.17 -18.90 61.74
CA LEU A 3 -31.15 -19.42 60.83
C LEU A 3 -30.74 -18.35 59.81
N PRO A 4 -29.47 -18.34 59.38
CA PRO A 4 -28.78 -17.15 58.96
C PRO A 4 -28.83 -16.95 57.44
N THR A 5 -28.95 -15.71 57.00
CA THR A 5 -28.81 -15.31 55.60
C THR A 5 -27.33 -15.35 55.21
N LEU A 6 -26.93 -16.34 54.41
CA LEU A 6 -25.63 -16.33 53.73
C LEU A 6 -25.66 -15.27 52.61
N ALA A 7 -24.84 -14.23 52.74
CA ALA A 7 -24.57 -13.30 51.65
C ALA A 7 -23.47 -13.90 50.74
N LEU A 8 -23.81 -14.27 49.51
CA LEU A 8 -22.82 -14.55 48.47
C LEU A 8 -22.21 -13.22 48.01
N ALA A 9 -20.93 -13.01 48.31
CA ALA A 9 -20.14 -11.95 47.67
C ALA A 9 -19.86 -12.37 46.22
N ALA A 10 -20.48 -11.67 45.26
CA ALA A 10 -20.18 -11.81 43.85
C ALA A 10 -18.83 -11.15 43.56
N PHE A 11 -17.79 -11.95 43.35
CA PHE A 11 -16.55 -11.46 42.76
C PHE A 11 -16.81 -11.21 41.27
N ALA A 12 -16.90 -9.94 40.87
CA ALA A 12 -16.90 -9.58 39.47
C ALA A 12 -15.53 -9.96 38.86
N PRO A 13 -15.48 -10.73 37.76
CA PRO A 13 -14.21 -11.02 37.12
C PRO A 13 -13.63 -9.71 36.58
N GLU A 14 -12.39 -9.39 36.94
CA GLU A 14 -11.63 -8.33 36.27
C GLU A 14 -11.59 -8.66 34.78
N GLN A 15 -12.26 -7.83 33.97
CA GLN A 15 -12.10 -7.86 32.54
C GLN A 15 -10.67 -7.44 32.23
N ALA A 16 -9.78 -8.43 32.07
CA ALA A 16 -8.50 -8.23 31.42
C ALA A 16 -8.78 -7.71 30.01
N ARG A 17 -8.70 -6.39 29.82
CA ARG A 17 -8.59 -5.82 28.48
C ARG A 17 -7.27 -6.31 27.91
N ALA A 18 -7.33 -7.34 27.06
CA ALA A 18 -6.23 -7.62 26.16
C ALA A 18 -5.89 -6.31 25.43
N GLY A 19 -4.63 -5.91 25.47
CA GLY A 19 -4.16 -4.76 24.67
C GLY A 19 -4.58 -4.95 23.22
N SER A 20 -4.88 -3.86 22.52
CA SER A 20 -5.10 -3.94 21.08
C SER A 20 -3.89 -4.61 20.45
N ALA A 21 -4.10 -5.66 19.65
CA ALA A 21 -3.02 -6.31 18.90
C ALA A 21 -2.29 -5.24 18.09
N ASP A 22 -0.97 -5.17 18.21
CA ASP A 22 -0.17 -4.26 17.42
C ASP A 22 -0.21 -4.73 15.97
N GLN A 23 -0.31 -3.81 15.01
CA GLN A 23 -0.26 -4.18 13.59
C GLN A 23 1.06 -4.89 13.25
N MET A 24 2.14 -4.59 13.99
CA MET A 24 3.44 -5.25 13.91
C MET A 24 3.44 -6.68 14.43
N ASP A 25 2.40 -7.14 15.13
CA ASP A 25 2.28 -8.53 15.57
C ASP A 25 1.87 -9.45 14.42
N PHE A 26 1.27 -8.91 13.36
CA PHE A 26 0.82 -9.68 12.21
C PHE A 26 1.92 -9.77 11.17
N ALA A 27 2.47 -10.98 10.98
CA ALA A 27 3.57 -11.24 10.04
C ALA A 27 3.30 -10.70 8.62
N ALA A 28 2.05 -10.74 8.16
CA ALA A 28 1.61 -10.25 6.84
C ALA A 28 1.18 -8.77 6.81
N CYS A 29 1.37 -8.01 7.89
CA CYS A 29 1.04 -6.59 7.90
C CYS A 29 2.00 -5.82 6.99
N PRO A 30 1.50 -5.00 6.04
CA PRO A 30 2.33 -4.20 5.16
C PRO A 30 3.36 -3.31 5.86
N ILE A 31 3.06 -2.82 7.07
CA ILE A 31 3.98 -1.99 7.87
C ILE A 31 5.22 -2.79 8.30
N ARG A 32 5.11 -4.11 8.52
CA ARG A 32 6.28 -4.96 8.82
C ARG A 32 7.23 -5.11 7.65
N HIS A 33 6.83 -4.70 6.45
CA HIS A 33 7.60 -4.89 5.23
C HIS A 33 8.46 -3.69 4.86
N SER A 34 8.75 -2.82 5.84
CA SER A 34 9.60 -1.63 5.68
C SER A 34 9.26 -0.84 4.41
N PRO A 35 7.99 -0.40 4.27
CA PRO A 35 7.58 0.35 3.10
C PRO A 35 8.42 1.62 2.96
N GLU A 36 8.74 1.98 1.72
CA GLU A 36 9.39 3.25 1.42
C GLU A 36 8.32 4.31 1.13
N TYR A 37 8.50 5.50 1.69
CA TYR A 37 7.56 6.61 1.55
C TYR A 37 8.17 7.73 0.72
N TYR A 38 7.36 8.31 -0.15
CA TYR A 38 7.76 9.40 -1.03
C TYR A 38 6.67 10.46 -1.03
N CYS A 39 7.06 11.73 -0.94
CA CYS A 39 6.15 12.84 -1.16
C CYS A 39 6.28 13.29 -2.61
N CYS A 40 5.15 13.43 -3.30
CA CYS A 40 5.08 14.03 -4.63
C CYS A 40 4.29 15.32 -4.56
N GLU A 41 4.95 16.42 -4.92
CA GLU A 41 4.35 17.74 -5.03
C GLU A 41 3.86 17.93 -6.46
N TYR A 42 2.54 18.04 -6.62
CA TYR A 42 1.92 18.35 -7.91
C TYR A 42 1.92 19.85 -8.12
N SER A 43 1.61 20.63 -7.08
CA SER A 43 1.69 22.09 -7.06
C SER A 43 2.13 22.56 -5.66
N GLU A 44 2.26 23.88 -5.46
CA GLU A 44 2.61 24.44 -4.13
C GLU A 44 1.62 24.01 -3.03
N SER A 45 0.35 23.78 -3.37
CA SER A 45 -0.72 23.43 -2.43
C SER A 45 -1.11 21.95 -2.46
N THR A 46 -0.64 21.18 -3.44
CA THR A 46 -1.08 19.80 -3.65
C THR A 46 0.09 18.85 -3.50
N LYS A 47 0.12 18.13 -2.38
CA LYS A 47 1.11 17.11 -2.05
C LYS A 47 0.42 15.78 -1.79
N VAL A 48 1.02 14.70 -2.26
CA VAL A 48 0.47 13.35 -2.10
C VAL A 48 1.55 12.39 -1.66
N LEU A 49 1.25 11.62 -0.62
CA LEU A 49 2.08 10.54 -0.13
C LEU A 49 1.94 9.30 -1.02
N TYR A 50 3.05 8.89 -1.61
CA TYR A 50 3.22 7.62 -2.29
C TYR A 50 3.89 6.63 -1.36
N THR A 51 3.44 5.38 -1.43
CA THR A 51 4.03 4.25 -0.70
C THR A 51 4.48 3.19 -1.68
N LYS A 52 5.73 2.77 -1.54
CA LYS A 52 6.34 1.65 -2.26
C LYS A 52 6.45 0.47 -1.32
N TYR A 53 5.93 -0.67 -1.78
CA TYR A 53 6.10 -1.94 -1.12
C TYR A 53 7.02 -2.81 -1.96
N ASN A 54 8.10 -3.28 -1.35
CA ASN A 54 8.93 -4.34 -1.91
C ASN A 54 8.38 -5.68 -1.43
N ARG A 55 8.35 -6.70 -2.30
CA ARG A 55 8.01 -8.06 -1.91
C ARG A 55 9.02 -8.51 -0.84
N PRO A 56 8.54 -8.89 0.37
CA PRO A 56 9.45 -9.40 1.40
C PRO A 56 10.20 -10.64 0.90
N SER A 57 11.45 -10.78 1.33
CA SER A 57 12.31 -11.93 1.03
C SER A 57 12.98 -12.44 2.31
N GLY A 58 13.30 -13.73 2.32
CA GLY A 58 13.86 -14.44 3.47
C GLY A 58 12.88 -14.70 4.63
N GLY A 59 13.31 -15.58 5.54
CA GLY A 59 12.56 -15.99 6.72
C GLY A 59 11.42 -16.98 6.43
N ASP A 60 10.73 -17.41 7.50
CA ASP A 60 9.74 -18.50 7.45
C ASP A 60 8.50 -18.19 6.59
N TYR A 61 8.27 -16.91 6.27
CA TYR A 61 7.10 -16.46 5.51
C TYR A 61 7.35 -16.16 4.03
N GLU A 62 8.60 -16.28 3.54
CA GLU A 62 8.97 -15.96 2.16
C GLU A 62 8.08 -16.66 1.13
N SER A 63 7.81 -17.95 1.33
CA SER A 63 6.96 -18.74 0.42
C SER A 63 5.55 -18.19 0.28
N TYR A 64 4.95 -17.69 1.37
CA TYR A 64 3.62 -17.06 1.32
C TYR A 64 3.63 -15.76 0.52
N TYR A 65 4.71 -14.97 0.61
CA TYR A 65 4.86 -13.76 -0.21
C TYR A 65 5.02 -14.09 -1.68
N VAL A 66 5.87 -15.07 -2.01
CA VAL A 66 6.03 -15.57 -3.39
C VAL A 66 4.68 -16.04 -3.94
N ASP A 67 3.98 -16.91 -3.21
CA ASP A 67 2.68 -17.43 -3.62
C ASP A 67 1.63 -16.32 -3.82
N GLY A 68 1.63 -15.32 -2.92
CA GLY A 68 0.74 -14.17 -3.00
C GLY A 68 1.05 -13.29 -4.20
N TRP A 69 2.33 -13.03 -4.47
CA TRP A 69 2.79 -12.23 -5.62
C TRP A 69 2.47 -12.91 -6.96
N ASN A 70 2.56 -14.23 -7.01
CA ASN A 70 2.22 -15.03 -8.21
C ASN A 70 0.70 -15.11 -8.47
N LYS A 71 -0.17 -14.57 -7.59
CA LYS A 71 -1.61 -14.50 -7.88
C LYS A 71 -1.90 -13.42 -8.92
N GLN A 72 -2.86 -13.68 -9.79
CA GLN A 72 -3.40 -12.69 -10.72
C GLN A 72 -3.87 -11.43 -9.97
N ARG A 73 -3.54 -10.27 -10.53
CA ARG A 73 -4.01 -8.94 -10.11
C ARG A 73 -4.87 -8.32 -11.18
N GLN A 74 -5.61 -7.29 -10.80
CA GLN A 74 -6.39 -6.47 -11.71
C GLN A 74 -6.15 -5.00 -11.39
N VAL A 75 -5.91 -4.19 -12.43
CA VAL A 75 -5.85 -2.73 -12.29
C VAL A 75 -7.25 -2.19 -12.50
N ASN A 76 -7.88 -1.74 -11.41
CA ASN A 76 -9.19 -1.11 -11.42
C ASN A 76 -9.11 0.31 -12.04
N PHE A 77 -8.97 0.36 -13.36
CA PHE A 77 -8.99 1.59 -14.15
C PHE A 77 -9.86 1.41 -15.41
N PRO A 78 -10.69 2.40 -15.80
CA PRO A 78 -10.94 3.68 -15.12
C PRO A 78 -11.97 3.57 -13.96
N TYR A 79 -12.26 2.36 -13.50
CA TYR A 79 -13.30 2.10 -12.52
C TYR A 79 -12.78 2.19 -11.09
N VAL A 80 -13.50 2.88 -10.20
CA VAL A 80 -13.11 3.02 -8.79
C VAL A 80 -13.21 1.73 -7.96
N MET A 81 -13.80 0.68 -8.51
CA MET A 81 -13.99 -0.62 -7.89
C MET A 81 -13.74 -1.74 -8.91
N TYR A 82 -13.66 -2.97 -8.42
CA TYR A 82 -13.55 -4.17 -9.25
C TYR A 82 -14.57 -4.15 -10.39
N HIS A 83 -14.08 -4.34 -11.61
CA HIS A 83 -14.93 -4.43 -12.78
C HIS A 83 -14.41 -5.53 -13.72
N PRO A 84 -15.24 -6.51 -14.16
CA PRO A 84 -14.74 -7.68 -14.90
C PRO A 84 -13.97 -7.40 -16.20
N LYS A 85 -14.12 -6.19 -16.77
CA LYS A 85 -13.41 -5.76 -17.98
C LYS A 85 -12.04 -5.11 -17.71
N THR A 86 -11.66 -4.90 -16.46
CA THR A 86 -10.37 -4.30 -16.14
C THR A 86 -9.23 -5.26 -16.46
N PRO A 87 -8.08 -4.76 -16.95
CA PRO A 87 -6.96 -5.61 -17.30
C PRO A 87 -6.44 -6.42 -16.12
N LYS A 88 -6.00 -7.64 -16.45
CA LYS A 88 -5.43 -8.60 -15.52
C LYS A 88 -3.94 -8.68 -15.79
N PHE A 89 -3.15 -8.76 -14.73
CA PHE A 89 -1.71 -8.94 -14.82
C PHE A 89 -1.21 -9.87 -13.73
N TYR A 90 0.03 -10.31 -13.89
CA TYR A 90 0.77 -11.10 -12.92
C TYR A 90 2.01 -10.34 -12.55
N TYR A 91 2.35 -10.31 -11.26
CA TYR A 91 3.62 -9.70 -10.88
C TYR A 91 4.77 -10.52 -11.42
N ASP A 92 4.75 -11.85 -11.27
CA ASP A 92 5.80 -12.76 -11.73
C ASP A 92 5.98 -12.85 -13.25
N ASP A 93 5.11 -12.20 -14.04
CA ASP A 93 5.27 -12.02 -15.47
C ASP A 93 5.31 -10.53 -15.86
N PRO A 94 6.52 -9.93 -15.93
CA PRO A 94 6.71 -8.53 -16.31
C PRO A 94 6.06 -8.14 -17.64
N SER A 95 5.86 -9.10 -18.56
CA SER A 95 5.25 -8.83 -19.87
C SER A 95 3.74 -8.55 -19.79
N THR A 96 3.11 -8.86 -18.66
CA THR A 96 1.68 -8.65 -18.45
C THR A 96 1.38 -7.44 -17.56
N VAL A 97 2.39 -6.86 -16.91
CA VAL A 97 2.20 -5.82 -15.89
C VAL A 97 1.48 -4.61 -16.47
N CYS A 98 0.42 -4.20 -15.77
CA CYS A 98 -0.33 -2.98 -16.03
C CYS A 98 -0.17 -2.00 -14.87
N ARG A 99 -0.07 -0.70 -15.17
CA ARG A 99 0.04 0.38 -14.18
C ARG A 99 -0.76 1.60 -14.60
N VAL A 100 -1.22 2.35 -13.60
CA VAL A 100 -1.82 3.67 -13.83
C VAL A 100 -0.67 4.68 -13.91
N HIS A 101 -0.48 5.23 -15.11
CA HIS A 101 0.46 6.30 -15.39
C HIS A 101 -0.26 7.63 -15.18
N ALA A 102 0.28 8.45 -14.28
CA ALA A 102 -0.29 9.75 -13.96
C ALA A 102 0.61 10.87 -14.50
N VAL A 103 0.00 11.96 -14.93
CA VAL A 103 0.67 13.20 -15.33
C VAL A 103 0.09 14.32 -14.49
N ALA A 104 0.95 14.99 -13.72
CA ALA A 104 0.56 16.12 -12.90
C ALA A 104 0.58 17.41 -13.72
N ASN A 105 -0.51 18.16 -13.66
CA ASN A 105 -0.53 19.55 -14.07
C ASN A 105 -0.04 20.40 -12.89
N THR A 106 1.14 21.01 -13.04
CA THR A 106 1.75 21.76 -11.93
C THR A 106 1.10 23.11 -11.64
N GLU A 107 0.34 23.64 -12.60
CA GLU A 107 -0.39 24.90 -12.45
C GLU A 107 -1.70 24.69 -11.67
N THR A 108 -2.42 23.60 -11.95
CA THR A 108 -3.72 23.32 -11.31
C THR A 108 -3.62 22.35 -10.13
N GLY A 109 -2.54 21.56 -10.06
CA GLY A 109 -2.38 20.46 -9.11
C GLY A 109 -3.21 19.22 -9.46
N GLU A 110 -3.87 19.18 -10.62
CA GLU A 110 -4.69 18.04 -11.06
C GLU A 110 -3.84 16.93 -11.68
N LEU A 111 -4.32 15.68 -11.57
CA LEU A 111 -3.75 14.53 -12.25
C LEU A 111 -4.60 14.14 -13.45
N THR A 112 -3.94 13.87 -14.58
CA THR A 112 -4.52 13.06 -15.66
C THR A 112 -3.94 11.66 -15.58
N GLU A 113 -4.79 10.65 -15.63
CA GLU A 113 -4.39 9.25 -15.50
C GLU A 113 -4.70 8.47 -16.80
N GLU A 114 -3.79 7.60 -17.18
CA GLU A 114 -3.96 6.63 -18.25
C GLU A 114 -3.47 5.24 -17.81
N LEU A 115 -3.97 4.20 -18.47
CA LEU A 115 -3.49 2.85 -18.23
C LEU A 115 -2.36 2.51 -19.20
N GLN A 116 -1.23 2.05 -18.67
CA GLN A 116 -0.13 1.51 -19.45
C GLN A 116 0.09 0.04 -19.08
N CYS A 117 0.07 -0.84 -20.07
CA CYS A 117 0.34 -2.26 -19.90
C CYS A 117 1.50 -2.69 -20.79
N ALA A 118 2.34 -3.60 -20.31
CA ALA A 118 3.56 -4.03 -21.01
C ALA A 118 3.26 -4.73 -22.35
N ASP A 119 2.10 -5.39 -22.46
CA ASP A 119 1.64 -6.08 -23.66
C ASP A 119 1.17 -5.15 -24.79
N THR A 120 0.86 -3.89 -24.47
CA THR A 120 0.22 -2.93 -25.38
C THR A 120 1.00 -1.62 -25.51
N ASN A 121 1.78 -1.25 -24.50
CA ASN A 121 2.52 0.01 -24.46
C ASN A 121 3.94 -0.22 -23.91
N SER A 122 4.93 -0.17 -24.80
CA SER A 122 6.35 -0.41 -24.50
C SER A 122 7.03 0.73 -23.73
N SER A 123 6.31 1.82 -23.43
CA SER A 123 6.85 3.01 -22.75
C SER A 123 6.89 2.92 -21.22
N LEU A 124 6.48 1.80 -20.64
CA LEU A 124 6.59 1.57 -19.19
C LEU A 124 8.05 1.69 -18.73
N ALA A 125 8.30 2.56 -17.76
CA ALA A 125 9.62 2.69 -17.13
C ALA A 125 10.14 1.33 -16.64
N ALA A 126 11.45 1.08 -16.67
CA ALA A 126 12.02 -0.22 -16.28
C ALA A 126 11.66 -0.63 -14.85
N ALA A 127 11.61 0.33 -13.91
CA ALA A 127 11.14 0.09 -12.54
C ALA A 127 9.66 -0.30 -12.46
N SER A 128 8.90 -0.07 -13.54
CA SER A 128 7.50 -0.48 -13.68
C SER A 128 7.33 -1.95 -14.12
N GLN A 129 8.39 -2.57 -14.63
CA GLN A 129 8.43 -3.99 -14.96
C GLN A 129 8.99 -4.84 -13.81
N ASP A 130 9.49 -4.19 -12.74
CA ASP A 130 9.93 -4.91 -11.56
C ASP A 130 8.72 -5.55 -10.88
N SER A 131 8.66 -6.87 -11.04
CA SER A 131 7.66 -7.75 -10.47
C SER A 131 7.63 -7.69 -8.96
N THR A 132 8.72 -7.31 -8.30
CA THR A 132 8.84 -7.34 -6.84
C THR A 132 8.38 -6.06 -6.18
N VAL A 133 7.94 -5.06 -6.95
CA VAL A 133 7.58 -3.74 -6.43
C VAL A 133 6.11 -3.41 -6.73
N PHE A 134 5.41 -2.94 -5.69
CA PHE A 134 4.06 -2.38 -5.80
C PHE A 134 4.02 -0.95 -5.27
N TRP A 135 3.40 -0.06 -6.04
CA TRP A 135 3.21 1.35 -5.66
C TRP A 135 1.74 1.68 -5.45
N THR A 136 1.46 2.56 -4.49
CA THR A 136 0.13 3.11 -4.22
C THR A 136 0.21 4.53 -3.64
N TYR A 137 -0.89 5.25 -3.59
CA TYR A 137 -1.04 6.58 -2.98
C TYR A 137 -2.48 6.74 -2.45
N GLY A 138 -2.73 7.74 -1.60
CA GLY A 138 -4.00 7.84 -0.85
C GLY A 138 -5.29 7.81 -1.69
N THR A 139 -5.28 8.41 -2.88
CA THR A 139 -6.42 8.45 -3.81
C THR A 139 -6.38 7.35 -4.88
N ASN A 140 -5.35 6.51 -4.87
CA ASN A 140 -5.26 5.33 -5.74
C ASN A 140 -6.33 4.32 -5.32
N VAL A 141 -7.32 4.09 -6.18
CA VAL A 141 -8.36 3.10 -5.89
C VAL A 141 -7.74 1.72 -5.77
N ARG A 142 -8.28 0.90 -4.86
CA ARG A 142 -7.70 -0.39 -4.47
C ARG A 142 -7.32 -1.22 -5.70
N ASN A 143 -6.08 -1.72 -5.72
CA ASN A 143 -5.44 -2.55 -6.76
C ASN A 143 -4.87 -1.83 -7.98
N ASN A 144 -4.72 -0.50 -7.96
CA ASN A 144 -4.02 0.17 -9.05
C ASN A 144 -2.52 0.23 -8.76
N ASN A 145 -1.74 -0.55 -9.51
CA ASN A 145 -0.28 -0.48 -9.43
C ASN A 145 0.17 0.89 -9.97
N ALA A 146 0.50 1.83 -9.07
CA ALA A 146 0.77 3.21 -9.42
C ALA A 146 2.17 3.40 -10.03
N THR A 147 2.41 4.60 -10.55
CA THR A 147 3.76 5.15 -10.77
C THR A 147 3.82 6.56 -10.18
N PHE A 148 5.02 7.11 -10.00
CA PHE A 148 5.12 8.54 -9.78
C PHE A 148 4.52 9.31 -10.95
N PRO A 149 3.88 10.46 -10.69
CA PRO A 149 3.33 11.27 -11.75
C PRO A 149 4.44 12.02 -12.48
N VAL A 150 4.39 12.02 -13.81
CA VAL A 150 5.26 12.87 -14.62
C VAL A 150 4.92 14.34 -14.37
N GLY A 151 5.94 15.19 -14.25
CA GLY A 151 5.78 16.62 -13.99
C GLY A 151 5.72 16.99 -12.50
N ALA A 152 5.51 16.02 -11.61
CA ALA A 152 5.58 16.25 -10.18
C ALA A 152 7.03 16.24 -9.66
N ASN A 153 7.27 17.00 -8.58
CA ASN A 153 8.52 16.90 -7.82
C ASN A 153 8.36 15.82 -6.74
N CYS A 154 8.94 14.65 -6.96
CA CYS A 154 8.87 13.52 -6.04
C CYS A 154 10.20 13.31 -5.31
N TYR A 155 10.15 13.22 -3.98
CA TYR A 155 11.34 12.98 -3.16
C TYR A 155 11.07 11.95 -2.06
N SER A 156 12.13 11.23 -1.67
CA SER A 156 12.06 10.21 -0.62
C SER A 156 11.90 10.86 0.74
N LEU A 157 11.05 10.28 1.57
CA LEU A 157 10.91 10.59 2.99
C LEU A 157 11.75 9.64 3.87
N MET A 158 12.53 8.76 3.24
CA MET A 158 13.38 7.80 3.95
C MET A 158 14.67 8.49 4.39
N LEU A 159 14.97 8.39 5.69
CA LEU A 159 16.23 8.82 6.28
C LEU A 159 17.35 7.82 5.97
N ARG A 160 18.60 8.23 6.17
CA ARG A 160 19.79 7.40 5.86
C ARG A 160 19.85 6.10 6.66
N ASP A 161 19.22 6.07 7.82
CA ASP A 161 19.12 4.89 8.69
C ASP A 161 17.95 3.96 8.33
N GLY A 162 17.17 4.31 7.29
CA GLY A 162 16.01 3.56 6.84
C GLY A 162 14.72 3.88 7.60
N SER A 163 14.75 4.79 8.59
CA SER A 163 13.54 5.30 9.22
C SER A 163 12.84 6.34 8.35
N VAL A 164 11.59 6.66 8.68
CA VAL A 164 10.78 7.64 7.93
C VAL A 164 10.84 8.98 8.64
N ASP A 165 11.04 10.05 7.87
CA ASP A 165 10.85 11.41 8.34
C ASP A 165 9.35 11.66 8.55
N ASN A 166 8.88 11.48 9.78
CA ASN A 166 7.46 11.64 10.12
C ASN A 166 7.03 13.11 10.06
N ASP A 167 7.92 14.06 10.33
CA ASP A 167 7.60 15.48 10.25
C ASP A 167 7.27 15.88 8.81
N LEU A 168 8.02 15.36 7.82
CA LEU A 168 7.73 15.56 6.40
C LEU A 168 6.54 14.74 5.88
N LYS A 169 6.25 13.60 6.51
CA LYS A 169 5.13 12.73 6.12
C LYS A 169 3.77 13.31 6.54
N ASP A 170 3.74 14.02 7.67
CA ASP A 170 2.53 14.61 8.25
C ASP A 170 2.27 16.05 7.76
N ALA A 171 3.21 16.65 7.02
CA ALA A 171 3.15 18.00 6.46
C ALA A 171 2.36 18.09 5.14
#